data_AF-A0A1H1V568-F1
#
_entry.id   AF-A0A1H1V568-F1
#
_cell.length_a   1.000
_cell.length_b   1.000
_cell.length_c   1.000
_cell.angle_alpha   90.00
_cell.angle_beta   90.00
_cell.angle_gamma   90.00
#
_symmetry.space_group_name_H-M   'P 1'
#
loop_
_entity.id
_entity.type
_entity.pdbx_description
1 polymer ?
#
loop_
_entity_poly.entity_id
_entity_poly.type
_entity_poly.pdbx_seq_one_letter_code
_entity_poly.pdbx_strand_id
1 'polypeptide(L)'
;MCDYSLHTVASRPARVGETLVTTGFYRTSTRGFAAKGEPNVAVCLLPGTELAFERDVRYNRNCLSTRSTGFSVARFCAIEPGASHQHHDALSFPDGKTVLLNLLSEGQHARVLQLPVIPREQSVDGNAEKTVILAVDPELTA
;
A
#
# COMPACT_ATOMS: atom_id res chain seq x y z
N MET A 1 6.74 -4.72 -7.71
CA MET A 1 7.56 -5.25 -6.60
C MET A 1 7.62 -4.13 -5.58
N CYS A 2 7.15 -4.34 -4.34
CA CYS A 2 7.33 -3.31 -3.32
C CYS A 2 8.81 -3.30 -2.92
N ASP A 3 9.43 -2.13 -2.91
CA ASP A 3 10.84 -1.92 -2.53
C ASP A 3 11.02 -2.02 -1.02
N TYR A 4 10.54 -3.12 -0.44
CA TYR A 4 10.93 -3.43 0.91
C TYR A 4 12.44 -3.68 0.88
N SER A 5 13.20 -2.91 1.66
CA SER A 5 14.59 -3.15 2.05
C SER A 5 14.80 -4.49 2.80
N LEU A 6 13.88 -5.43 2.62
CA LEU A 6 13.77 -6.79 3.10
C LEU A 6 14.18 -7.76 1.98
N HIS A 7 15.34 -7.58 1.35
CA HIS A 7 15.83 -8.51 0.31
C HIS A 7 15.97 -9.96 0.81
N THR A 8 15.91 -10.17 2.12
CA THR A 8 16.07 -11.46 2.80
C THR A 8 14.76 -12.08 3.29
N VAL A 9 13.61 -11.39 3.17
CA VAL A 9 12.32 -11.88 3.69
C VAL A 9 11.39 -12.20 2.52
N ALA A 10 10.79 -13.39 2.55
CA ALA A 10 9.78 -13.77 1.57
C ALA A 10 8.60 -12.79 1.62
N SER A 11 8.05 -12.42 0.47
CA SER A 11 6.99 -11.42 0.40
C SER A 11 5.85 -11.82 -0.54
N ARG A 12 4.66 -11.32 -0.26
CA ARG A 12 3.45 -11.55 -1.07
C ARG A 12 2.54 -10.32 -1.08
N PRO A 13 1.67 -10.15 -2.09
CA PRO A 13 0.72 -9.05 -2.11
C PRO A 13 -0.38 -9.21 -1.05
N ALA A 14 -0.94 -8.08 -0.63
CA ALA A 14 -2.11 -8.04 0.23
C ALA A 14 -3.40 -8.45 -0.49
N ARG A 15 -4.38 -8.92 0.27
CA ARG A 15 -5.70 -9.37 -0.17
C ARG A 15 -6.78 -8.67 0.65
N VAL A 16 -7.85 -8.25 -0.02
CA VAL A 16 -9.02 -7.65 0.65
C VAL A 16 -9.61 -8.64 1.66
N GLY A 17 -9.96 -8.13 2.84
CA GLY A 17 -10.56 -8.90 3.93
C GLY A 17 -9.58 -9.69 4.79
N GLU A 18 -8.29 -9.76 4.43
CA GLU A 18 -7.31 -10.48 5.25
C GLU A 18 -6.93 -9.70 6.51
N THR A 19 -6.59 -10.44 7.57
CA THR A 19 -6.07 -9.87 8.82
C THR A 19 -4.55 -9.93 8.85
N LEU A 20 -3.96 -8.75 8.95
CA LEU A 20 -2.55 -8.49 9.07
C LEU A 20 -2.17 -8.18 10.51
N VAL A 21 -0.92 -8.48 10.85
CA VAL A 21 -0.30 -8.16 12.12
C VAL A 21 0.93 -7.32 11.85
N THR A 22 1.11 -6.25 12.61
CA THR A 22 2.35 -5.47 12.59
C THR A 22 3.47 -6.30 13.20
N THR A 23 4.48 -6.61 12.40
CA THR A 23 5.53 -7.58 12.73
C THR A 23 6.90 -6.99 12.43
N GLY A 24 7.85 -7.17 13.35
CA GLY A 24 9.27 -6.99 13.06
C GLY A 24 9.83 -8.25 12.43
N PHE A 25 10.54 -8.13 11.31
CA PHE A 25 11.13 -9.30 10.65
C PHE A 25 12.52 -9.60 11.19
N TYR A 26 12.72 -10.85 11.61
CA TYR A 26 13.98 -11.31 12.20
C TYR A 26 15.19 -10.97 11.32
N ARG A 27 16.29 -10.50 11.93
CA ARG A 27 17.52 -10.00 11.28
C ARG A 27 17.38 -8.72 10.45
N THR A 28 16.23 -8.05 10.51
CA THR A 28 16.05 -6.74 9.90
C THR A 28 15.64 -5.74 10.97
N SER A 29 16.01 -4.46 10.79
CA SER A 29 15.51 -3.36 11.62
C SER A 29 14.14 -2.86 11.15
N THR A 30 13.48 -3.62 10.26
CA THR A 30 12.31 -3.19 9.53
C THR A 30 11.05 -3.80 10.15
N ARG A 31 10.07 -2.94 10.40
CA ARG A 31 8.71 -3.33 10.72
C ARG A 31 7.85 -3.31 9.46
N GLY A 32 6.95 -4.27 9.36
CA GLY A 32 5.94 -4.29 8.31
C GLY A 32 4.70 -5.04 8.75
N PHE A 33 3.98 -5.57 7.77
CA PHE A 33 2.80 -6.40 8.01
C PHE A 33 3.08 -7.84 7.63
N ALA A 34 2.52 -8.77 8.39
CA ALA A 34 2.52 -10.20 8.07
C ALA A 34 1.11 -10.76 8.29
N ALA A 35 0.79 -11.88 7.64
CA ALA A 35 -0.45 -12.59 7.97
C ALA A 35 -0.35 -13.19 9.37
N LYS A 36 -1.47 -13.27 10.10
CA LYS A 36 -1.49 -13.86 11.45
C LYS A 36 -0.89 -15.28 11.50
N GLY A 37 -1.06 -16.08 10.44
CA GLY A 37 -0.51 -17.44 10.33
C GLY A 37 0.86 -17.55 9.67
N GLU A 38 1.41 -16.45 9.13
CA GLU A 38 2.63 -16.44 8.31
C GLU A 38 3.58 -15.31 8.77
N PRO A 39 4.08 -15.32 10.02
CA PRO A 39 4.85 -14.20 10.57
C PRO A 39 6.19 -13.94 9.85
N ASN A 40 6.70 -14.93 9.12
CA ASN A 40 7.95 -14.85 8.35
C ASN A 40 7.76 -14.38 6.90
N VAL A 41 6.52 -14.11 6.48
CA VAL A 41 6.19 -13.65 5.13
C VAL A 41 5.66 -12.22 5.21
N ALA A 42 6.37 -11.29 4.60
CA ALA A 42 5.95 -9.91 4.52
C ALA A 42 4.76 -9.76 3.58
N VAL A 43 3.72 -9.08 4.05
CA VAL A 43 2.58 -8.69 3.22
C VAL A 43 2.81 -7.29 2.70
N CYS A 44 2.94 -7.22 1.38
CA CYS A 44 3.18 -6.00 0.64
C CYS A 44 1.88 -5.25 0.38
N LEU A 45 1.81 -3.99 0.82
CA LEU A 45 0.67 -3.11 0.57
C LEU A 45 1.00 -2.14 -0.57
N LEU A 46 -0.01 -1.86 -1.40
CA LEU A 46 0.11 -0.82 -2.41
C LEU A 46 -0.29 0.54 -1.80
N PRO A 47 0.39 1.65 -2.14
CA PRO A 47 -0.07 3.00 -1.78
C PRO A 47 -1.54 3.20 -2.13
N GLY A 48 -2.33 3.66 -1.17
CA GLY A 48 -3.79 3.75 -1.25
C GLY A 48 -4.56 2.59 -0.61
N THR A 49 -3.89 1.51 -0.17
CA THR A 49 -4.55 0.40 0.56
C THR A 49 -5.11 0.90 1.88
N GLU A 50 -6.38 0.62 2.17
CA GLU A 50 -7.01 1.04 3.42
C GLU A 50 -7.08 -0.09 4.43
N LEU A 51 -6.81 0.25 5.69
CA LEU A 51 -6.68 -0.67 6.81
C LEU A 51 -7.62 -0.24 7.95
N ALA A 52 -8.31 -1.22 8.53
CA ALA A 52 -9.01 -1.07 9.81
C ALA A 52 -8.30 -1.86 10.90
N PHE A 53 -7.74 -1.14 11.87
CA PHE A 53 -7.13 -1.70 13.06
C PHE A 53 -8.19 -2.09 14.10
N GLU A 54 -7.92 -3.14 14.87
CA GLU A 54 -8.80 -3.56 15.98
C GLU A 54 -8.86 -2.52 17.11
N ARG A 55 -7.83 -1.69 17.23
CA ARG A 55 -7.65 -0.66 18.27
C ARG A 55 -6.99 0.55 17.62
N ASP A 56 -6.99 1.68 18.33
CA ASP A 56 -6.27 2.87 17.86
C ASP A 56 -4.81 2.55 17.56
N VAL A 57 -4.33 3.07 16.44
CA VAL A 57 -2.96 2.81 15.98
C VAL A 57 -1.98 3.44 16.94
N ARG A 58 -1.07 2.60 17.45
CA ARG A 58 0.02 2.95 18.34
C ARG A 58 1.35 2.97 17.61
N TYR A 59 2.20 3.90 18.01
CA TYR A 59 3.55 4.05 17.46
C TYR A 59 4.53 4.49 18.55
N ASN A 60 5.79 4.09 18.38
CA ASN A 60 6.88 4.36 19.29
C ASN A 60 7.68 5.55 18.77
N ARG A 61 7.72 6.65 19.54
CA ARG A 61 8.56 7.81 19.21
C ARG A 61 10.02 7.55 19.60
N ASN A 62 10.21 6.84 20.71
CA ASN A 62 11.49 6.43 21.27
C ASN A 62 11.30 5.07 21.97
N CYS A 63 12.39 4.44 22.43
CA CYS A 63 12.35 3.17 23.16
C CYS A 63 11.41 3.16 24.39
N LEU A 64 11.15 4.33 24.98
CA LEU A 64 10.41 4.47 26.24
C LEU A 64 9.03 5.14 26.10
N SER A 65 8.59 5.52 24.90
CA SER A 65 7.33 6.27 24.74
C SER A 65 6.52 5.78 23.55
N THR A 66 5.41 5.12 23.87
CA THR A 66 4.34 4.76 22.92
C THR A 66 3.27 5.85 22.94
N ARG A 67 2.82 6.25 21.75
CA ARG A 67 1.72 7.17 21.54
C ARG A 67 0.60 6.47 20.78
N SER A 68 -0.61 6.96 20.94
CA SER A 68 -1.77 6.58 20.14
C SER A 68 -2.10 7.71 19.18
N THR A 69 -2.54 7.36 17.97
CA THR A 69 -3.05 8.30 16.98
C THR A 69 -4.49 8.74 17.28
N GLY A 70 -5.24 7.95 18.06
CA GLY A 70 -6.68 8.16 18.29
C GLY A 70 -7.55 7.69 17.12
N PHE A 71 -6.97 7.02 16.12
CA PHE A 71 -7.68 6.51 14.95
C PHE A 71 -7.43 5.01 14.80
N SER A 72 -8.49 4.27 14.48
CA SER A 72 -8.45 2.84 14.14
C SER A 72 -8.48 2.58 12.62
N VAL A 73 -8.52 3.64 11.80
CA VAL A 73 -8.47 3.52 10.33
C VAL A 73 -7.27 4.30 9.80
N ALA A 74 -6.62 3.74 8.79
CA ALA A 74 -5.50 4.38 8.12
C ALA A 74 -5.41 3.94 6.66
N ARG A 75 -4.78 4.79 5.85
CA ARG A 75 -4.44 4.47 4.46
C ARG A 75 -2.94 4.36 4.32
N PHE A 76 -2.48 3.24 3.77
CA PHE A 76 -1.08 3.01 3.45
C PHE A 76 -0.63 4.01 2.36
N CYS A 77 0.52 4.63 2.57
CA CYS A 77 1.15 5.54 1.61
C CYS A 77 2.66 5.37 1.63
N ALA A 78 3.32 5.82 0.56
CA ALA A 78 4.76 5.99 0.53
C ALA A 78 5.06 7.49 0.64
N ILE A 79 5.96 7.88 1.53
CA ILE A 79 6.45 9.27 1.61
C ILE A 79 7.57 9.49 0.60
N GLU A 80 7.70 10.72 0.09
CA GLU A 80 8.73 11.06 -0.90
C GLU A 80 10.14 10.71 -0.40
N PRO A 81 11.04 10.29 -1.31
CA PRO A 81 12.40 9.93 -0.95
C PRO A 81 13.18 11.14 -0.44
N GLY A 82 13.43 11.17 0.87
CA GLY A 82 14.55 11.89 1.46
C GLY A 82 15.86 11.10 1.30
N ALA A 83 16.79 11.25 2.24
CA ALA A 83 18.07 10.54 2.24
C ALA A 83 17.91 9.01 2.09
N SER A 84 18.84 8.39 1.34
CA SER A 84 18.88 7.02 0.79
C SER A 84 18.67 5.83 1.75
N HIS A 85 18.37 6.06 3.04
CA HIS A 85 18.31 5.00 4.06
C HIS A 85 17.09 5.10 5.00
N GLN A 86 16.08 5.91 4.68
CA GLN A 86 14.85 5.97 5.48
C GLN A 86 13.79 5.01 4.96
N HIS A 87 12.97 4.49 5.88
CA HIS A 87 11.77 3.73 5.53
C HIS A 87 10.76 4.67 4.87
N HIS A 88 10.28 4.30 3.67
CA HIS A 88 9.32 5.10 2.90
C HIS A 88 7.87 4.77 3.22
N ASP A 89 7.63 3.57 3.74
CA ASP A 89 6.28 3.10 4.03
C ASP A 89 5.72 3.80 5.25
N ALA A 90 4.49 4.30 5.12
CA ALA A 90 3.79 5.02 6.15
C ALA A 90 2.29 4.77 6.13
N LEU A 91 1.63 5.19 7.21
CA LEU A 91 0.19 5.22 7.36
C LEU A 91 -0.27 6.68 7.47
N SER A 92 -1.16 7.07 6.57
CA SER A 92 -1.89 8.33 6.62
C SER A 92 -3.22 8.16 7.37
N PHE A 93 -3.55 9.13 8.22
CA PHE A 93 -4.73 9.11 9.09
C PHE A 93 -5.77 10.14 8.66
N PRO A 94 -7.03 10.03 9.13
CA PRO A 94 -8.10 10.97 8.77
C PRO A 94 -7.84 12.44 9.11
N ASP A 95 -6.96 12.72 10.08
CA ASP A 95 -6.54 14.07 10.45
C ASP A 95 -5.42 14.65 9.56
N GLY A 96 -5.02 13.91 8.51
CA GLY A 96 -3.94 14.28 7.60
C GLY A 96 -2.54 14.00 8.13
N LYS A 97 -2.39 13.50 9.37
CA LYS A 97 -1.08 13.09 9.88
C LYS A 97 -0.62 11.80 9.23
N THR A 98 0.70 11.62 9.21
CA THR A 98 1.34 10.42 8.68
C THR A 98 2.32 9.85 9.70
N VAL A 99 2.34 8.53 9.86
CA VAL A 99 3.28 7.81 10.75
C VAL A 99 4.02 6.74 9.96
N LEU A 100 5.34 6.72 10.07
CA LEU A 100 6.17 5.70 9.43
C LEU A 100 5.83 4.29 9.95
N LEU A 101 5.76 3.34 9.03
CA LEU A 101 5.47 1.94 9.34
C LEU A 101 6.48 1.36 10.33
N ASN A 102 7.75 1.76 10.21
CA ASN A 102 8.81 1.32 11.10
C ASN A 102 8.63 1.75 12.57
N LEU A 103 7.83 2.80 12.80
CA LEU A 103 7.54 3.32 14.14
C LEU A 103 6.33 2.67 14.78
N LEU A 104 5.48 1.93 14.04
CA LEU A 104 4.28 1.32 14.61
C LEU A 104 4.64 0.34 15.73
N SER A 105 3.80 0.21 16.76
CA SER A 105 3.99 -0.84 17.76
C SER A 105 3.72 -2.23 17.15
N GLU A 106 4.45 -3.24 17.58
CA GLU A 106 4.25 -4.63 17.11
C GLU A 106 2.97 -5.25 17.68
N GLY A 107 2.49 -6.31 17.04
CA GLY A 107 1.31 -7.07 17.46
C GLY A 107 -0.03 -6.36 17.21
N GLN A 108 -0.02 -5.24 16.49
CA GLN A 108 -1.25 -4.55 16.11
C GLN A 108 -1.92 -5.27 14.96
N HIS A 109 -3.21 -5.54 15.11
CA HIS A 109 -3.99 -6.27 14.13
C HIS A 109 -4.77 -5.29 13.25
N ALA A 110 -4.69 -5.48 11.94
CA ALA A 110 -5.36 -4.65 10.94
C ALA A 110 -5.99 -5.52 9.87
N ARG A 111 -7.23 -5.22 9.48
CA ARG A 111 -7.92 -5.85 8.36
C ARG A 111 -7.78 -4.98 7.12
N VAL A 112 -7.46 -5.60 5.99
CA VAL A 112 -7.44 -4.91 4.69
C VAL A 112 -8.87 -4.64 4.26
N LEU A 113 -9.24 -3.37 4.17
CA LEU A 113 -10.58 -2.95 3.75
C LEU A 113 -10.71 -2.94 2.23
N GLN A 114 -9.72 -2.35 1.56
CA GLN A 114 -9.66 -2.26 0.11
C GLN A 114 -8.23 -2.06 -0.36
N LEU A 115 -7.94 -2.60 -1.55
CA LEU A 115 -6.74 -2.26 -2.31
C LEU A 115 -6.98 -0.96 -3.08
N PRO A 116 -5.93 -0.22 -3.47
CA PRO A 116 -6.11 1.01 -4.24
C PRO A 116 -6.93 0.74 -5.49
N VAL A 117 -7.98 1.54 -5.67
CA VAL A 117 -8.73 1.57 -6.92
C VAL A 117 -7.87 2.33 -7.92
N ILE A 118 -7.22 1.60 -8.83
CA ILE A 118 -6.66 2.22 -10.03
C ILE A 118 -7.86 2.66 -10.85
N PRO A 119 -8.08 3.97 -11.08
CA PRO A 119 -9.14 4.40 -11.97
C PRO A 119 -8.88 3.73 -13.31
N ARG A 120 -9.79 2.85 -13.76
CA ARG A 120 -9.81 2.49 -15.18
C ARG A 120 -10.15 3.79 -15.89
N GLU A 121 -9.20 4.35 -16.61
CA GLU A 121 -9.55 5.29 -17.67
C GLU A 121 -10.59 4.56 -18.51
N GLN A 122 -11.83 5.00 -18.41
CA GLN A 122 -12.87 4.60 -19.33
C GLN A 122 -12.40 5.16 -20.67
N SER A 123 -11.84 4.31 -21.52
CA SER A 123 -11.80 4.58 -22.96
C SER A 123 -13.23 4.88 -23.37
N VAL A 124 -13.55 6.16 -23.55
CA VAL A 124 -14.84 6.61 -24.06
C VAL A 124 -14.84 6.28 -25.55
N ASP A 125 -15.11 5.03 -25.87
CA ASP A 125 -15.56 4.63 -27.21
C ASP A 125 -17.08 4.43 -27.14
N GLY A 126 -17.81 5.39 -27.73
CA GLY A 126 -19.27 5.43 -27.67
C GLY A 126 -19.96 6.56 -28.46
N ASN A 127 -19.43 6.94 -29.63
CA ASN A 127 -20.14 7.39 -30.85
C ASN A 127 -21.13 8.59 -30.80
N ALA A 128 -20.75 9.72 -31.43
CA ALA A 128 -21.44 10.25 -32.63
C ALA A 128 -20.87 11.62 -33.05
N GLU A 129 -19.96 11.64 -34.03
CA GLU A 129 -20.02 12.64 -35.10
C GLU A 129 -19.67 11.98 -36.44
N LYS A 130 -20.69 11.93 -37.29
CA LYS A 130 -20.65 11.48 -38.67
C LYS A 130 -19.92 12.52 -39.50
N THR A 131 -18.81 12.16 -40.14
CA THR A 131 -18.49 12.67 -41.48
C THR A 131 -17.82 11.56 -42.27
N VAL A 132 -18.57 11.09 -43.26
CA VAL A 132 -18.15 10.20 -44.32
C VAL A 132 -17.29 11.01 -45.28
N ILE A 133 -16.05 10.59 -45.51
CA ILE A 133 -15.36 10.85 -46.78
C ILE A 133 -14.87 9.48 -47.26
N LEU A 134 -15.51 8.99 -48.31
CA LEU A 134 -15.10 7.78 -49.04
C LEU A 134 -13.98 8.13 -50.03
N ALA A 135 -13.16 7.11 -50.29
CA ALA A 135 -12.29 6.83 -51.44
C ALA A 135 -10.78 6.98 -51.18
N VAL A 136 -9.89 6.04 -51.53
CA VAL A 136 -9.94 4.70 -52.16
C VAL A 136 -8.58 4.04 -51.82
N ASP A 137 -8.53 2.71 -51.72
CA ASP A 137 -7.39 1.86 -51.32
C ASP A 137 -6.12 1.98 -52.20
N PRO A 138 -4.91 1.68 -51.67
CA PRO A 138 -3.72 1.43 -52.47
C PRO A 138 -3.53 -0.06 -52.84
N GLU A 139 -3.04 -0.28 -54.07
CA GLU A 139 -2.42 -1.50 -54.66
C GLU A 139 -3.31 -2.60 -55.29
N LEU A 140 -3.30 -2.68 -56.64
CA LEU A 140 -2.84 -3.86 -57.39
C LEU A 140 -2.57 -3.55 -58.90
N THR A 141 -1.55 -4.22 -59.42
CA THR A 141 -0.79 -4.11 -60.68
C THR A 141 -1.50 -4.57 -61.96
N ALA A 142 -1.21 -3.93 -63.10
CA ALA A 142 -1.09 -4.53 -64.45
C ALA A 142 -0.27 -3.62 -65.37
#